data_AF-A0AAN5I4G0-F1
#
_entry.id   AF-A0AAN5I4G0-F1
#
_cell.length_a   1.000
_cell.length_b   1.000
_cell.length_c   1.000
_cell.angle_alpha   90.00
_cell.angle_beta   90.00
_cell.angle_gamma   90.00
#
_symmetry.space_group_name_H-M   'P 1'
#
loop_
_entity.id
_entity.type
_entity.pdbx_description
1 polymer ?
#
loop_
_entity_poly.entity_id
_entity_poly.type
_entity_poly.pdbx_seq_one_letter_code
_entity_poly.pdbx_strand_id
1 'polypeptide(L)'
;DHTKCQNHASFPCLIYDWRSFYNEDGSWSFLKSRYKNFGFLHAYTNGSVYALNDDLDDSGHFWLKPYTGFIPEDSTLSARMKGQHCIKSLNGIFIGSCDRENINSNWVERTDPNACMGHERWYIEDHRGKVSLKSYCNGRYFRANR
;
A
#
# COMPACT_ATOMS: atom_id res chain seq x y z
N ASP A 1 21.43 15.14 -0.45
CA ASP A 1 21.06 16.53 -0.15
C ASP A 1 19.54 16.66 -0.19
N HIS A 2 18.88 16.66 0.98
CA HIS A 2 17.45 16.36 1.15
C HIS A 2 16.57 17.59 1.40
N THR A 3 17.07 18.81 1.16
CA THR A 3 16.46 20.04 1.69
C THR A 3 15.70 20.88 0.66
N LYS A 4 15.42 20.37 -0.55
CA LYS A 4 14.81 21.16 -1.65
C LYS A 4 13.34 20.86 -1.96
N CYS A 5 12.57 20.29 -1.04
CA CYS A 5 11.16 19.94 -1.30
C CYS A 5 10.13 20.81 -0.57
N GLN A 6 10.53 21.89 0.11
CA GLN A 6 9.60 22.66 0.96
C GLN A 6 8.99 23.92 0.32
N ASN A 7 9.48 24.44 -0.82
CA ASN A 7 9.19 25.85 -1.16
C ASN A 7 8.61 26.19 -2.54
N HIS A 8 8.13 25.28 -3.39
CA HIS A 8 7.51 25.71 -4.66
C HIS A 8 6.21 24.96 -5.00
N ALA A 9 5.14 25.74 -5.12
CA ALA A 9 3.76 25.35 -5.43
C ALA A 9 3.52 24.93 -6.89
N SER A 10 4.52 24.37 -7.57
CA SER A 10 4.40 23.95 -8.97
C SER A 10 5.17 22.66 -9.16
N PHE A 11 4.42 21.57 -9.39
CA PHE A 11 4.79 20.15 -9.44
C PHE A 11 4.85 19.46 -8.06
N PRO A 12 3.85 18.61 -7.72
CA PRO A 12 3.93 17.83 -6.49
C PRO A 12 5.15 16.92 -6.59
N CYS A 13 6.02 16.94 -5.57
CA CYS A 13 6.98 15.88 -5.34
C CYS A 13 6.22 14.55 -5.37
N LEU A 14 6.30 13.84 -6.49
CA LEU A 14 5.50 12.66 -6.76
C LEU A 14 5.78 11.58 -5.70
N ILE A 15 4.89 11.40 -4.72
CA ILE A 15 5.04 10.44 -3.61
C ILE A 15 4.62 9.04 -4.09
N TYR A 16 5.20 8.57 -5.19
CA TYR A 16 4.89 7.26 -5.77
C TYR A 16 5.88 6.24 -5.23
N ASP A 17 5.48 5.50 -4.20
CA ASP A 17 6.39 4.58 -3.51
C ASP A 17 6.35 3.16 -4.07
N TRP A 18 5.31 2.81 -4.84
CA TRP A 18 5.07 1.43 -5.27
C TRP A 18 4.76 1.32 -6.76
N ARG A 19 5.36 0.36 -7.44
CA ARG A 19 4.91 -0.15 -8.74
C ARG A 19 3.97 -1.31 -8.46
N SER A 20 2.79 -1.30 -9.06
CA SER A 20 1.79 -2.34 -8.88
C SER A 20 1.82 -3.35 -10.03
N PHE A 21 1.57 -4.61 -9.69
CA PHE A 21 1.46 -5.73 -10.62
C PHE A 21 0.15 -6.46 -10.34
N TYR A 22 -0.63 -6.74 -11.38
CA TYR A 22 -1.84 -7.55 -11.26
C TYR A 22 -1.49 -8.99 -11.64
N ASN A 23 -1.81 -9.92 -10.76
CA ASN A 23 -1.43 -11.33 -10.87
C ASN A 23 -2.59 -12.15 -11.47
N GLU A 24 -2.27 -13.35 -11.99
CA GLU A 24 -3.27 -14.23 -12.62
C GLU A 24 -4.34 -14.73 -11.64
N ASP A 25 -3.98 -14.85 -10.36
CA ASP A 25 -4.88 -15.20 -9.25
C ASP A 25 -5.82 -14.05 -8.82
N GLY A 26 -5.71 -12.90 -9.49
CA GLY A 26 -6.48 -11.70 -9.22
C GLY A 26 -5.99 -10.88 -8.02
N SER A 27 -4.86 -11.24 -7.42
CA SER A 27 -4.16 -10.44 -6.43
C SER A 27 -3.31 -9.35 -7.07
N TRP A 28 -2.72 -8.52 -6.22
CA TRP A 28 -1.76 -7.49 -6.58
C TRP A 28 -0.46 -7.66 -5.80
N SER A 29 0.65 -7.31 -6.43
CA SER A 29 1.95 -7.19 -5.77
C SER A 29 2.48 -5.77 -5.90
N PHE A 30 3.19 -5.31 -4.86
CA PHE A 30 3.69 -3.94 -4.78
C PHE A 30 5.21 -3.95 -4.67
N LEU A 31 5.90 -3.48 -5.71
CA LEU A 31 7.35 -3.35 -5.72
C LEU A 31 7.74 -1.91 -5.38
N LYS A 32 8.67 -1.74 -4.46
CA LYS A 32 9.24 -0.44 -4.12
C LYS A 32 9.81 0.25 -5.38
N SER A 33 9.28 1.43 -5.71
CA SER A 33 9.51 2.08 -7.01
C SER A 33 10.70 3.06 -7.03
N ARG A 34 11.20 3.46 -5.85
CA ARG A 34 12.38 4.31 -5.67
C ARG A 34 13.36 3.61 -4.74
N TYR A 35 14.65 3.92 -4.90
CA TYR A 35 15.82 3.40 -4.18
C TYR A 35 16.56 2.26 -4.89
N LYS A 36 17.89 2.21 -4.69
CA LYS A 36 18.80 1.21 -5.27
C LYS A 36 18.49 -0.23 -4.85
N ASN A 37 17.71 -0.39 -3.79
CA ASN A 37 17.25 -1.67 -3.28
C ASN A 37 15.79 -1.82 -3.73
N PHE A 38 15.58 -2.72 -4.68
CA PHE A 38 14.26 -3.18 -5.07
C PHE A 38 13.73 -4.10 -3.98
N GLY A 39 12.43 -4.12 -3.79
CA GLY A 39 11.83 -5.08 -2.87
C GLY A 39 10.33 -5.09 -2.92
N PHE A 40 9.75 -6.28 -2.89
CA PHE A 40 8.31 -6.47 -2.85
C PHE A 40 7.80 -6.21 -1.44
N LEU A 41 6.55 -5.78 -1.33
CA LEU A 41 5.85 -5.71 -0.07
C LEU A 41 5.44 -7.13 0.35
N HIS A 42 5.75 -7.54 1.58
CA HIS A 42 5.36 -8.82 2.16
C HIS A 42 4.55 -8.58 3.42
N ALA A 43 3.51 -9.38 3.64
CA ALA A 43 2.73 -9.40 4.88
C ALA A 43 2.67 -10.81 5.47
N TYR A 44 3.26 -10.96 6.65
CA TYR A 44 3.42 -12.25 7.32
C TYR A 44 2.25 -12.56 8.28
N THR A 45 2.10 -13.84 8.61
CA THR A 45 1.08 -14.34 9.56
C THR A 45 1.23 -13.76 10.97
N ASN A 46 2.44 -13.36 11.36
CA ASN A 46 2.71 -12.66 12.61
C ASN A 46 2.26 -11.19 12.61
N GLY A 47 1.65 -10.73 11.52
CA GLY A 47 1.12 -9.38 11.37
C GLY A 47 2.14 -8.33 10.93
N SER A 48 3.39 -8.73 10.71
CA SER A 48 4.46 -7.82 10.30
C SER A 48 4.43 -7.62 8.79
N VAL A 49 4.77 -6.41 8.35
CA VAL A 49 4.82 -6.04 6.93
C VAL A 49 6.15 -5.38 6.59
N TYR A 50 6.84 -5.89 5.57
CA TYR A 50 8.17 -5.44 5.19
C TYR A 50 8.30 -5.29 3.68
N ALA A 51 9.23 -4.45 3.24
CA ALA A 51 9.70 -4.46 1.86
C ALA A 51 11.01 -5.25 1.80
N LEU A 52 11.01 -6.40 1.14
CA LEU A 52 12.14 -7.33 1.11
C LEU A 52 12.67 -7.49 -0.30
N ASN A 53 14.00 -7.64 -0.41
CA ASN A 53 14.69 -7.82 -1.68
C ASN A 53 14.91 -9.31 -1.96
N ASP A 54 13.79 -10.04 -2.00
CA ASP A 54 13.70 -11.48 -2.24
C ASP A 54 12.69 -11.77 -3.36
N ASP A 55 12.57 -13.05 -3.69
CA ASP A 55 11.60 -13.51 -4.66
C ASP A 55 10.18 -13.35 -4.10
N LEU A 56 9.24 -13.01 -4.98
CA LEU A 56 7.84 -12.91 -4.62
C LEU A 56 7.32 -14.30 -4.23
N ASP A 57 7.01 -14.46 -2.93
CA ASP A 57 6.31 -15.62 -2.40
C ASP A 57 4.85 -15.27 -2.09
N ASP A 58 4.11 -16.23 -1.54
CA ASP A 58 2.73 -16.10 -1.10
C ASP A 58 2.44 -14.89 -0.19
N SER A 59 3.45 -14.41 0.56
CA SER A 59 3.28 -13.25 1.44
C SER A 59 3.29 -11.91 0.69
N GLY A 60 3.67 -11.90 -0.59
CA GLY A 60 3.65 -10.74 -1.47
C GLY A 60 2.38 -10.54 -2.32
N HIS A 61 1.34 -11.34 -2.05
CA HIS A 61 0.04 -11.29 -2.74
C HIS A 61 -1.01 -10.55 -1.90
N PHE A 62 -1.66 -9.56 -2.52
CA PHE A 62 -2.66 -8.71 -1.86
C PHE A 62 -3.97 -8.58 -2.65
N TRP A 63 -5.09 -8.82 -2.00
CA TRP A 63 -6.42 -8.59 -2.55
C TRP A 63 -6.96 -7.24 -2.09
N LEU A 64 -7.44 -6.46 -3.05
CA LEU A 64 -8.08 -5.18 -2.79
C LEU A 64 -9.57 -5.40 -2.58
N LYS A 65 -10.06 -5.11 -1.38
CA LYS A 65 -11.50 -5.11 -1.07
C LYS A 65 -12.02 -3.67 -1.16
N PRO A 66 -12.92 -3.34 -2.10
CA PRO A 66 -13.47 -1.99 -2.20
C PRO A 66 -14.28 -1.65 -0.94
N TYR A 67 -14.04 -0.48 -0.37
CA TYR A 67 -14.76 -0.06 0.85
C TYR A 67 -16.23 0.27 0.57
N THR A 68 -16.52 0.96 -0.53
CA THR A 68 -17.89 1.35 -0.93
C THR A 68 -18.57 0.33 -1.84
N GLY A 69 -18.01 -0.88 -1.95
CA GLY A 69 -18.70 -2.06 -2.48
C GLY A 69 -18.97 -2.12 -3.99
N PHE A 70 -18.59 -1.11 -4.78
CA PHE A 70 -18.86 -1.14 -6.22
C PHE A 70 -17.62 -0.77 -7.05
N ILE A 71 -17.11 -1.77 -7.76
CA ILE A 71 -16.20 -1.63 -8.88
C ILE A 71 -16.85 -2.39 -10.04
N PRO A 72 -17.19 -1.74 -11.16
CA PRO A 72 -17.73 -2.44 -12.32
C PRO A 72 -16.80 -3.55 -12.78
N GLU A 73 -17.35 -4.70 -13.18
CA GLU A 73 -16.56 -5.85 -13.65
C GLU A 73 -15.73 -5.51 -14.90
N ASP A 74 -16.27 -4.67 -15.79
CA ASP A 74 -15.61 -4.16 -17.00
C ASP A 74 -14.64 -2.98 -16.75
N SER A 75 -14.31 -2.69 -15.49
CA SER A 75 -13.41 -1.59 -15.16
C SER A 75 -11.95 -1.91 -15.50
N THR A 76 -11.22 -0.90 -15.98
CA THR A 76 -9.78 -1.04 -16.24
C THR A 76 -9.03 -1.40 -14.94
N LEU A 77 -7.88 -2.06 -15.05
CA LEU A 77 -7.05 -2.39 -13.88
C LEU A 77 -6.74 -1.18 -12.99
N SER A 78 -6.47 -0.02 -13.60
CA SER A 78 -6.28 1.26 -12.91
C SER A 78 -7.54 1.66 -12.12
N ALA A 79 -8.73 1.52 -12.72
CA ALA A 79 -10.00 1.80 -12.04
C ALA A 79 -10.29 0.80 -10.91
N ARG A 80 -9.90 -0.47 -11.05
CA ARG A 80 -10.02 -1.49 -10.00
C ARG A 80 -9.14 -1.22 -8.78
N MET A 81 -8.04 -0.50 -8.99
CA MET A 81 -7.06 -0.20 -7.95
C MET A 81 -7.34 1.12 -7.24
N LYS A 82 -7.88 2.13 -7.94
CA LYS A 82 -8.05 3.49 -7.43
C LYS A 82 -9.20 3.60 -6.42
N GLY A 83 -8.99 4.40 -5.37
CA GLY A 83 -10.02 4.77 -4.41
C GLY A 83 -9.87 4.08 -3.06
N GLN A 84 -10.96 4.02 -2.29
CA GLN A 84 -10.93 3.49 -0.93
C GLN A 84 -10.98 1.96 -0.93
N HIS A 85 -9.93 1.34 -0.41
CA HIS A 85 -9.77 -0.10 -0.32
C HIS A 85 -9.31 -0.52 1.06
N CYS A 86 -9.63 -1.75 1.42
CA CYS A 86 -8.85 -2.50 2.39
C CYS A 86 -7.93 -3.46 1.65
N ILE A 87 -6.69 -3.57 2.12
CA ILE A 87 -5.65 -4.38 1.48
C ILE A 87 -5.50 -5.65 2.32
N LYS A 88 -5.83 -6.80 1.74
CA LYS A 88 -5.84 -8.09 2.42
C LYS A 88 -4.72 -8.98 1.91
N SER A 89 -3.87 -9.51 2.79
CA SER A 89 -2.87 -10.51 2.41
C SER A 89 -3.50 -11.90 2.23
N LEU A 90 -2.75 -12.82 1.61
CA LEU A 90 -3.16 -14.22 1.47
C LEU A 90 -3.58 -14.85 2.80
N ASN A 91 -2.90 -14.49 3.88
CA ASN A 91 -3.11 -15.02 5.23
C ASN A 91 -4.42 -14.54 5.90
N GLY A 92 -5.32 -13.89 5.16
CA GLY A 92 -6.58 -13.44 5.71
C GLY A 92 -6.52 -12.08 6.41
N ILE A 93 -5.34 -11.46 6.43
CA ILE A 93 -5.03 -10.31 7.28
C ILE A 93 -5.19 -9.01 6.50
N PHE A 94 -5.89 -8.03 7.07
CA PHE A 94 -5.92 -6.67 6.51
C PHE A 94 -4.75 -5.82 7.02
N ILE A 95 -4.08 -5.12 6.12
CA ILE A 95 -2.99 -4.19 6.45
C ILE A 95 -3.59 -2.91 7.03
N GLY A 96 -3.23 -2.57 8.26
CA GLY A 96 -3.67 -1.35 8.96
C GLY A 96 -2.57 -0.31 9.17
N SER A 97 -2.98 0.95 9.19
CA SER A 97 -2.14 2.10 9.55
C SER A 97 -2.82 2.90 10.65
N CYS A 98 -2.28 2.86 11.87
CA CYS A 98 -2.63 3.81 12.92
C CYS A 98 -1.47 3.97 13.90
N ASP A 99 -1.27 5.21 14.34
CA ASP A 99 -0.24 5.59 15.29
C ASP A 99 -0.50 4.94 16.67
N ARG A 100 0.49 4.26 17.22
CA ARG A 100 0.90 4.52 18.61
C ARG A 100 1.74 5.80 18.57
N GLU A 101 1.76 6.58 19.64
CA GLU A 101 2.41 7.91 19.72
C GLU A 101 3.94 7.93 19.44
N ASN A 102 4.55 6.83 19.00
CA ASN A 102 5.98 6.71 18.71
C ASN A 102 6.30 6.95 17.23
N ILE A 103 6.45 8.22 16.86
CA ILE A 103 6.77 8.78 15.52
C ILE A 103 7.93 8.06 14.74
N ASN A 104 8.64 7.11 15.35
CA ASN A 104 9.77 6.38 14.79
C ASN A 104 9.46 4.97 14.23
N SER A 105 8.24 4.41 14.31
CA SER A 105 7.96 3.02 13.90
C SER A 105 7.19 2.86 12.58
N ASN A 106 7.80 3.24 11.45
CA ASN A 106 7.77 2.46 10.18
C ASN A 106 6.51 1.59 9.94
N TRP A 107 5.40 2.27 9.62
CA TRP A 107 4.08 1.86 10.09
C TRP A 107 3.28 0.94 9.15
N VAL A 108 3.31 -0.36 9.43
CA VAL A 108 2.10 -1.21 9.50
C VAL A 108 2.11 -1.86 10.88
N GLU A 109 1.25 -1.41 11.77
CA GLU A 109 1.30 -1.83 13.18
C GLU A 109 0.12 -2.68 13.62
N ARG A 110 -0.89 -2.81 12.76
CA ARG A 110 -2.06 -3.58 13.10
C ARG A 110 -2.54 -4.36 11.92
N THR A 111 -2.76 -5.62 12.18
CA THR A 111 -3.36 -6.59 11.29
C THR A 111 -4.60 -7.09 11.99
N ASP A 112 -5.76 -6.75 11.44
CA ASP A 112 -7.04 -7.21 11.96
C ASP A 112 -7.60 -8.24 10.97
N PRO A 113 -7.80 -9.51 11.37
CA PRO A 113 -8.36 -10.53 10.49
C PRO A 113 -9.83 -10.28 10.14
N ASN A 114 -10.54 -9.42 10.91
CA ASN A 114 -12.00 -9.28 10.83
C ASN A 114 -12.47 -7.88 10.41
N ALA A 115 -11.62 -6.85 10.39
CA ALA A 115 -12.08 -5.48 10.21
C ALA A 115 -11.51 -4.81 8.94
N CYS A 116 -12.42 -4.42 8.05
CA CYS A 116 -12.21 -3.39 7.03
C CYS A 116 -13.01 -2.14 7.44
N MET A 117 -12.76 -1.63 8.65
CA MET A 117 -13.69 -0.69 9.31
C MET A 117 -13.07 0.64 9.74
N GLY A 118 -11.74 0.82 9.62
CA GLY A 118 -11.14 2.11 9.88
C GLY A 118 -9.67 2.16 9.50
N HIS A 119 -8.83 1.59 10.36
CA HIS A 119 -7.37 1.70 10.29
C HIS A 119 -6.79 0.91 9.11
N GLU A 120 -7.53 -0.08 8.64
CA GLU A 120 -7.22 -0.93 7.49
C GLU A 120 -7.64 -0.32 6.16
N ARG A 121 -8.20 0.89 6.20
CA ARG A 121 -8.64 1.60 5.01
C ARG A 121 -7.52 2.45 4.44
N TRP A 122 -7.34 2.29 3.14
CA TRP A 122 -6.36 3.00 2.33
C TRP A 122 -7.07 3.71 1.19
N TYR A 123 -6.63 4.92 0.89
CA TYR A 123 -6.92 5.58 -0.37
C TYR A 123 -5.76 5.29 -1.32
N ILE A 124 -6.05 4.55 -2.39
CA ILE A 124 -5.07 4.20 -3.41
C ILE A 124 -5.17 5.19 -4.55
N GLU A 125 -4.06 5.86 -4.82
CA GLU A 125 -3.92 6.79 -5.93
C GLU A 125 -3.12 6.11 -7.04
N ASP A 126 -3.70 6.00 -8.24
CA ASP A 126 -3.00 5.47 -9.41
C ASP A 126 -2.34 6.59 -10.23
N HIS A 127 -1.11 6.31 -10.64
CA HIS A 127 -0.21 7.22 -11.33
C HIS A 127 0.48 6.51 -12.49
N ARG A 128 -0.32 5.94 -13.40
CA ARG A 128 0.16 5.29 -14.63
C ARG A 128 1.08 4.11 -14.35
N GLY A 129 0.60 3.15 -13.54
CA GLY A 129 1.34 1.92 -13.19
C GLY A 129 2.25 2.06 -11.97
N LYS A 130 2.15 3.20 -11.27
CA LYS A 130 2.67 3.37 -9.91
C LYS A 130 1.53 3.81 -9.02
N VAL A 131 1.59 3.43 -7.75
CA VAL A 131 0.58 3.79 -6.79
C VAL A 131 1.16 4.36 -5.51
N SER A 132 0.31 5.16 -4.87
CA SER A 132 0.51 5.67 -3.52
C SER A 132 -0.60 5.10 -2.65
N LEU A 133 -0.23 4.53 -1.50
CA LEU A 133 -1.19 4.02 -0.51
C LEU A 133 -1.27 5.05 0.61
N LYS A 134 -2.38 5.78 0.70
CA LYS A 134 -2.59 6.81 1.72
C LYS A 134 -3.49 6.28 2.82
N SER A 135 -3.01 6.28 4.05
CA SER A 135 -3.80 5.89 5.23
C SER A 135 -5.06 6.76 5.31
N TYR A 136 -6.21 6.13 5.50
CA TYR A 136 -7.45 6.86 5.76
C TYR A 136 -7.41 7.59 7.12
N CYS A 137 -6.76 6.99 8.12
CA CYS A 137 -6.83 7.46 9.51
C CYS A 137 -5.98 8.69 9.79
N ASN A 138 -4.76 8.75 9.26
CA ASN A 138 -3.86 9.89 9.51
C ASN A 138 -3.40 10.60 8.23
N GLY A 139 -3.89 10.20 7.06
CA GLY A 139 -3.58 10.83 5.78
C GLY A 139 -2.12 10.68 5.32
N ARG A 140 -1.31 9.87 6.01
CA ARG A 140 0.09 9.63 5.66
C ARG A 140 0.20 8.58 4.57
N TYR A 141 1.22 8.72 3.72
CA TYR A 141 1.52 7.73 2.69
C TYR A 141 2.35 6.59 3.26
N PHE A 142 2.03 5.36 2.86
CA PHE A 142 2.78 4.18 3.20
C PHE A 142 4.11 4.17 2.46
N ARG A 143 5.20 4.13 3.22
CA ARG A 143 6.56 4.13 2.70
C ARG A 143 7.29 2.88 3.14
N ALA A 144 7.91 2.20 2.19
CA ALA A 144 8.95 1.25 2.54
C ALA A 144 10.10 2.00 3.19
N ASN A 145 10.53 1.54 4.36
CA ASN A 145 11.78 1.99 4.95
C ASN A 145 12.97 1.85 4.00
N ARG A 146 14.00 2.66 4.26
CA ARG A 146 15.33 2.50 3.65
C ARG A 146 16.02 1.26 4.14
#